data_AF-A0A396RWT4-F1
#
_entry.id   AF-A0A396RWT4-F1
#
_cell.length_a   1.000
_cell.length_b   1.000
_cell.length_c   1.000
_cell.angle_alpha   90.00
_cell.angle_beta   90.00
_cell.angle_gamma   90.00
#
_symmetry.space_group_name_H-M   'P 1'
#
loop_
_entity.id
_entity.type
_entity.pdbx_description
1 polymer ?
#
loop_
_entity_poly.entity_id
_entity_poly.type
_entity_poly.pdbx_seq_one_letter_code
_entity_poly.pdbx_strand_id
1 'polypeptide(L)'
;MRGYLCTCLMLCLPLTALAFPVEVELKSQGVSIAATSGYMSNIATVTLVNQGQHAALCEATFVNGPERPSASRVRIKAGEKTVLTQAFFRQINRVRVTVDCKAA
;
A
#
# COMPACT_ATOMS: atom_id res chain seq x y z
N MET A 1 15.18 40.94 -30.91
CA MET A 1 14.12 41.05 -29.87
C MET A 1 12.88 40.34 -30.37
N ARG A 2 12.15 39.68 -29.45
CA ARG A 2 10.94 38.83 -29.64
C ARG A 2 11.23 37.50 -30.35
N GLY A 3 11.13 36.33 -29.72
CA GLY A 3 10.51 35.94 -28.46
C GLY A 3 9.96 34.52 -28.70
N TYR A 4 10.73 33.46 -28.45
CA TYR A 4 10.66 32.68 -27.20
C TYR A 4 9.22 32.46 -26.68
N LEU A 5 8.28 32.09 -27.56
CA LEU A 5 6.90 31.79 -27.18
C LEU A 5 6.43 30.39 -27.62
N CYS A 6 7.35 29.44 -27.83
CA CYS A 6 6.99 28.09 -28.29
C CYS A 6 7.59 26.95 -27.45
N THR A 7 8.26 27.26 -26.34
CA THR A 7 9.01 26.27 -25.53
C THR A 7 8.44 26.03 -24.13
N CYS A 8 7.25 26.56 -23.80
CA CYS A 8 6.63 26.38 -22.47
C CYS A 8 5.43 25.41 -22.46
N LEU A 9 5.10 24.73 -23.56
CA LEU A 9 3.89 23.90 -23.65
C LEU A 9 4.10 22.41 -23.31
N MET A 10 5.25 22.05 -22.75
CA MET A 10 5.51 20.70 -22.24
C MET A 10 5.52 20.73 -20.71
N LEU A 11 4.76 19.81 -20.11
CA LEU A 11 4.71 19.48 -18.67
C LEU A 11 3.60 20.08 -17.79
N CYS A 12 2.36 20.14 -18.29
CA CYS A 12 1.19 20.02 -17.40
C CYS A 12 0.52 18.65 -17.59
N LEU A 13 1.23 17.56 -17.25
CA LEU A 13 0.52 16.29 -17.05
C LEU A 13 -0.33 16.46 -15.78
N PRO A 14 -1.67 16.35 -15.85
CA PRO A 14 -2.46 16.29 -14.64
C PRO A 14 -2.00 15.05 -13.87
N LEU A 15 -1.39 15.26 -12.70
CA LEU A 15 -1.17 14.19 -11.73
C LEU A 15 -2.55 13.70 -11.28
N THR A 16 -3.10 12.72 -11.99
CA THR A 16 -4.32 12.05 -11.57
C THR A 16 -3.98 11.25 -10.33
N ALA A 17 -4.33 11.79 -9.16
CA ALA A 17 -4.32 11.04 -7.92
C ALA A 17 -5.43 9.98 -8.02
N LEU A 18 -5.06 8.77 -8.44
CA LEU A 18 -5.96 7.63 -8.46
C LEU A 18 -6.25 7.23 -7.01
N ALA A 19 -7.39 7.66 -6.48
CA ALA A 19 -7.90 7.21 -5.19
C ALA A 19 -8.42 5.77 -5.34
N PHE A 20 -7.55 4.79 -5.09
CA PHE A 20 -7.94 3.39 -5.11
C PHE A 20 -8.79 3.06 -3.87
N PRO A 21 -9.77 2.13 -3.98
CA PRO A 21 -10.60 1.75 -2.84
C PRO A 21 -9.84 1.16 -1.64
N VAL A 22 -8.59 0.72 -1.82
CA VAL A 22 -7.73 0.22 -0.75
C VAL A 22 -6.44 1.04 -0.71
N GLU A 23 -6.35 1.94 0.26
CA GLU A 23 -5.21 2.82 0.49
C GLU A 23 -4.24 2.16 1.46
N VAL A 24 -2.96 2.08 1.10
CA VAL A 24 -1.91 1.51 1.95
C VAL A 24 -0.98 2.61 2.45
N GLU A 25 -0.88 2.72 3.77
CA GLU A 25 0.13 3.52 4.45
C GLU A 25 1.22 2.58 4.97
N LEU A 26 2.38 2.60 4.31
CA LEU A 26 3.52 1.75 4.66
C LEU A 26 4.53 2.51 5.53
N LYS A 27 4.85 1.92 6.69
CA LYS A 27 5.88 2.38 7.63
C LYS A 27 6.95 1.31 7.73
N SER A 28 8.05 1.50 6.99
CA SER A 28 9.12 0.50 6.85
C SER A 28 10.43 1.00 7.46
N GLN A 29 10.51 1.04 8.79
CA GLN A 29 11.68 1.59 9.50
C GLN A 29 12.88 0.64 9.38
N GLY A 30 13.85 1.00 8.54
CA GLY A 30 15.11 0.26 8.39
C GLY A 30 14.99 -1.06 7.61
N VAL A 31 13.84 -1.33 6.98
CA VAL A 31 13.62 -2.50 6.12
C VAL A 31 13.06 -2.07 4.77
N SER A 32 13.46 -2.75 3.69
CA SER A 32 12.98 -2.44 2.34
C SER A 32 11.78 -3.32 2.00
N ILE A 33 10.58 -2.78 2.18
CA ILE A 33 9.31 -3.45 1.87
C ILE A 33 8.61 -2.69 0.75
N ALA A 34 8.11 -3.41 -0.25
CA ALA A 34 7.15 -2.89 -1.21
C ALA A 34 5.76 -3.44 -0.88
N ALA A 35 4.73 -2.59 -1.02
CA ALA A 35 3.35 -2.95 -0.78
C ALA A 35 2.49 -2.64 -2.00
N THR A 36 1.61 -3.57 -2.37
CA THR A 36 0.56 -3.34 -3.37
C THR A 36 -0.78 -3.82 -2.83
N SER A 37 -1.85 -3.08 -3.10
CA SER A 37 -3.19 -3.43 -2.66
C SER A 37 -4.08 -3.93 -3.79
N GLY A 38 -5.10 -4.70 -3.42
CA GLY A 38 -6.17 -5.13 -4.30
C GLY A 38 -7.45 -5.34 -3.50
N TYR A 39 -8.56 -5.53 -4.20
CA TYR A 39 -9.81 -5.95 -3.58
C TYR A 39 -10.67 -6.76 -4.57
N MET A 40 -11.56 -7.57 -4.01
CA MET A 40 -12.60 -8.28 -4.73
C MET A 40 -13.84 -8.32 -3.84
N SER A 41 -14.93 -7.67 -4.26
CA SER A 41 -16.15 -7.53 -3.46
C SER A 41 -15.88 -6.90 -2.08
N ASN A 42 -16.09 -7.65 -1.00
CA ASN A 42 -15.87 -7.28 0.40
C ASN A 42 -14.51 -7.77 0.95
N ILE A 43 -13.60 -8.24 0.09
CA ILE A 43 -12.29 -8.75 0.46
C ILE A 43 -11.21 -7.77 0.01
N ALA A 44 -10.40 -7.28 0.94
CA ALA A 44 -9.21 -6.47 0.67
C ALA A 44 -7.95 -7.33 0.78
N THR A 45 -6.96 -7.05 -0.05
CA THR A 45 -5.64 -7.69 0.00
C THR A 45 -4.53 -6.66 0.01
N VAL A 46 -3.45 -6.99 0.71
CA VAL A 46 -2.16 -6.30 0.59
C VAL A 46 -1.08 -7.35 0.36
N THR A 47 -0.39 -7.22 -0.77
CA THR A 47 0.81 -7.98 -1.09
C THR A 47 2.02 -7.24 -0.54
N LEU A 48 2.83 -7.91 0.26
CA LEU A 48 4.10 -7.40 0.77
C LEU A 48 5.26 -8.16 0.14
N VAL A 49 6.27 -7.43 -0.32
CA VAL A 49 7.51 -8.00 -0.86
C VAL A 49 8.69 -7.44 -0.09
N ASN A 50 9.50 -8.30 0.50
CA ASN A 50 10.74 -7.89 1.15
C ASN A 50 11.87 -7.83 0.12
N GLN A 51 12.27 -6.61 -0.23
CA GLN A 51 13.34 -6.30 -1.19
C GLN A 51 14.69 -6.11 -0.48
N GLY A 52 14.73 -6.27 0.85
CA GLY A 52 15.94 -6.16 1.65
C GLY A 52 16.71 -7.46 1.77
N GLN A 53 17.81 -7.40 2.53
CA GLN A 53 18.69 -8.56 2.81
C GLN A 53 18.40 -9.25 4.15
N HIS A 54 17.53 -8.68 4.99
CA HIS A 54 17.19 -9.23 6.30
C HIS A 54 15.70 -9.55 6.38
N ALA A 55 15.33 -10.48 7.27
CA ALA A 55 13.93 -10.77 7.54
C ALA A 55 13.23 -9.57 8.19
N ALA A 56 11.96 -9.37 7.83
CA ALA A 56 11.12 -8.31 8.38
C ALA A 56 9.92 -8.91 9.12
N LEU A 57 9.50 -8.27 10.20
CA LEU A 57 8.26 -8.53 10.92
C LEU A 57 7.31 -7.39 10.60
N CYS A 58 6.21 -7.73 9.94
CA CYS A 58 5.19 -6.77 9.50
C CYS A 58 3.87 -7.02 10.21
N GLU A 59 3.16 -5.94 10.52
CA GLU A 59 1.82 -5.92 11.09
C GLU A 59 0.92 -5.05 10.21
N ALA A 60 -0.17 -5.63 9.70
CA ALA A 60 -1.13 -4.94 8.86
C ALA A 60 -2.48 -4.80 9.57
N THR A 61 -2.99 -3.58 9.64
CA THR A 61 -4.30 -3.26 10.19
C THR A 61 -5.22 -2.78 9.08
N PHE A 62 -6.32 -3.50 8.85
CA PHE A 62 -7.31 -3.20 7.83
C PHE A 62 -8.52 -2.51 8.47
N VAL A 63 -8.95 -1.36 7.95
CA VAL A 63 -10.10 -0.60 8.49
C VAL A 63 -11.08 -0.26 7.37
N ASN A 64 -12.32 -0.76 7.47
CA ASN A 64 -13.43 -0.41 6.58
C ASN A 64 -14.51 0.32 7.38
N GLY A 65 -14.42 1.65 7.43
CA GLY A 65 -15.33 2.49 8.23
C GLY A 65 -15.31 2.09 9.72
N PRO A 66 -16.43 1.61 10.30
CA PRO A 66 -16.48 1.14 11.68
C PRO A 66 -15.90 -0.28 11.88
N GLU A 67 -15.67 -1.05 10.82
CA GLU A 67 -15.11 -2.41 10.93
C GLU A 67 -13.59 -2.36 11.13
N ARG A 68 -13.12 -2.91 12.27
CA ARG A 68 -11.72 -2.91 12.70
C ARG A 68 -11.29 -4.31 13.16
N PRO A 69 -11.08 -5.25 12.23
CA PRO A 69 -10.56 -6.58 12.53
C PRO A 69 -9.18 -6.51 13.21
N SER A 70 -8.80 -7.62 13.84
CA SER A 70 -7.49 -7.75 14.49
C SER A 70 -6.36 -7.63 13.48
N ALA A 71 -5.23 -7.03 13.90
CA ALA A 71 -4.08 -6.85 13.04
C ALA A 71 -3.48 -8.21 12.62
N SER A 72 -3.13 -8.31 11.34
CA SER A 72 -2.48 -9.50 10.77
C SER A 72 -0.97 -9.35 10.84
N ARG A 73 -0.27 -10.32 11.44
CA ARG A 73 1.18 -10.29 11.60
C ARG A 73 1.84 -11.35 10.74
N VAL A 74 2.98 -11.01 10.14
CA VAL A 74 3.73 -11.93 9.28
C VAL A 74 5.23 -11.65 9.36
N ARG A 75 6.03 -12.71 9.38
CA ARG A 75 7.48 -12.65 9.18
C ARG A 75 7.78 -12.94 7.71
N ILE A 76 8.54 -12.08 7.05
CA ILE A 76 8.85 -12.18 5.62
C ILE A 76 10.38 -12.28 5.48
N LYS A 77 10.88 -13.37 4.92
CA LYS A 77 12.32 -13.55 4.65
C LYS A 77 12.81 -12.57 3.57
N ALA A 78 14.12 -12.38 3.46
CA ALA A 78 14.71 -11.60 2.38
C ALA A 78 14.31 -12.16 1.01
N GLY A 79 13.86 -11.30 0.10
CA GLY A 79 13.39 -11.69 -1.24
C GLY A 79 12.01 -12.38 -1.27
N GLU A 80 11.39 -12.63 -0.12
CA GLU A 80 10.09 -13.31 -0.04
C GLU A 80 8.93 -12.34 -0.29
N LYS A 81 7.85 -12.88 -0.86
CA LYS A 81 6.57 -12.20 -1.07
C LYS A 81 5.47 -12.95 -0.32
N THR A 82 4.57 -12.21 0.32
CA THR A 82 3.37 -12.75 0.98
C THR A 82 2.15 -11.89 0.69
N VAL A 83 0.96 -12.44 0.91
CA VAL A 83 -0.32 -11.75 0.73
C VAL A 83 -1.10 -11.82 2.04
N LEU A 84 -1.50 -10.65 2.54
CA LEU A 84 -2.40 -10.50 3.67
C LEU A 84 -3.80 -10.18 3.13
N THR A 85 -4.80 -10.85 3.69
CA THR A 85 -6.18 -10.78 3.20
C THR A 85 -7.13 -10.51 4.37
N GLN A 86 -8.08 -9.61 4.16
CA GLN A 86 -9.14 -9.33 5.12
C GLN A 86 -10.50 -9.30 4.41
N ALA A 87 -11.40 -10.17 4.86
CA ALA A 87 -12.81 -10.09 4.49
C ALA A 87 -13.56 -9.18 5.47
N PHE A 88 -14.48 -8.36 4.95
CA PHE A 88 -15.37 -7.50 5.73
C PHE A 88 -16.82 -7.98 5.62
N PHE A 89 -17.69 -7.58 6.54
CA PHE A 89 -19.11 -7.84 6.42
C PHE A 89 -19.78 -6.90 5.40
N ARG A 90 -19.30 -5.67 5.30
CA ARG A 90 -19.80 -4.68 4.33
C ARG A 90 -18.95 -4.63 3.07
N GLN A 91 -19.56 -4.15 1.98
CA GLN A 91 -18.86 -3.88 0.73
C GLN A 91 -17.77 -2.81 0.93
N ILE A 92 -16.68 -2.94 0.17
CA ILE A 92 -15.56 -2.00 0.21
C ILE A 92 -15.89 -0.77 -0.66
N ASN A 93 -16.11 0.37 0.01
CA ASN A 93 -16.08 1.69 -0.65
C ASN A 93 -14.72 2.36 -0.45
N ARG A 94 -14.15 2.23 0.75
CA ARG A 94 -12.81 2.70 1.11
C ARG A 94 -12.26 1.90 2.29
N VAL A 95 -11.10 1.28 2.09
CA VAL A 95 -10.34 0.59 3.13
C VAL A 95 -9.03 1.33 3.32
N ARG A 96 -8.66 1.57 4.58
CA ARG A 96 -7.33 2.04 4.95
C ARG A 96 -6.56 0.87 5.53
N VAL A 97 -5.36 0.64 5.01
CA VAL A 97 -4.45 -0.37 5.53
C VAL A 97 -3.19 0.33 6.03
N THR A 98 -2.92 0.21 7.32
CA THR A 98 -1.63 0.62 7.88
C THR A 98 -0.75 -0.61 7.97
N VAL A 99 0.45 -0.55 7.42
CA VAL A 99 1.45 -1.62 7.47
C VAL A 99 2.68 -1.11 8.19
N ASP A 100 2.97 -1.67 9.36
CA ASP A 100 4.16 -1.36 10.15
C ASP A 100 5.15 -2.52 10.05
N CYS A 101 6.33 -2.28 9.49
CA CYS A 101 7.38 -3.27 9.31
C CYS A 101 8.68 -2.83 10.01
N LYS A 102 9.34 -3.80 10.64
CA LYS A 102 10.63 -3.66 11.32
C LYS A 102 11.51 -4.88 11.09
N ALA A 103 12.81 -4.78 11.39
CA ALA A 103 13.69 -5.95 11.40
C ALA A 103 13.20 -7.01 12.39
N ALA A 104 13.29 -8.29 12.01
CA ALA A 104 12.72 -9.44 12.72
C ALA A 104 13.72 -10.26 13.53
#